data_AF-A0A4Q5X8L0-F1
#
_entry.id   AF-A0A4Q5X8L0-F1
#
_cell.length_a   1.000
_cell.length_b   1.000
_cell.length_c   1.000
_cell.angle_alpha   90.00
_cell.angle_beta   90.00
_cell.angle_gamma   90.00
#
_symmetry.space_group_name_H-M   'P 1'
#
loop_
_entity.id
_entity.type
_entity.pdbx_description
1 polymer ?
#
loop_
_entity_poly.entity_id
_entity_poly.type
_entity_poly.pdbx_seq_one_letter_code
_entity_poly.pdbx_strand_id
1 'polypeptide(L)'
;MTSLSPPLQAVVALFRGPLSEVRFADIDAVGLTGMATEVEAAAMEVEQQEAKLVELRQSLAQRQESLLALAQQALAYARIYAENDEALSAELNDIVLPRAAKPRKPSAKPARADESPKDAAKEASVAPSETATQTEGGESQSEPASRVVDADDSAEALPAEAPSTPGRRKVQRKLARPAAREAV
;
A
#
# COMPACT_ATOMS: atom_id res chain seq x y z
N MET A 1 7.17 -1.75 -15.57
CA MET A 1 8.61 -2.02 -15.32
C MET A 1 8.86 -3.43 -15.77
N THR A 2 9.76 -3.69 -16.72
CA THR A 2 10.04 -5.06 -17.16
C THR A 2 10.75 -5.82 -16.03
N SER A 3 10.11 -6.89 -15.54
CA SER A 3 10.57 -7.67 -14.38
C SER A 3 11.72 -8.63 -14.71
N LEU A 4 12.02 -8.79 -16.00
CA LEU A 4 13.11 -9.61 -16.51
C LEU A 4 14.43 -8.85 -16.49
N SER A 5 15.54 -9.54 -16.28
CA SER A 5 16.87 -8.93 -16.40
C SER A 5 17.17 -8.52 -17.85
N PRO A 6 17.93 -7.45 -18.09
CA PRO A 6 18.24 -6.99 -19.45
C PRO A 6 18.85 -8.07 -20.38
N PRO A 7 19.75 -8.96 -19.91
CA PRO A 7 20.26 -10.04 -20.76
C PRO A 7 19.19 -11.04 -21.21
N LEU A 8 18.23 -11.38 -20.34
CA LEU A 8 17.13 -12.29 -20.69
C LEU A 8 16.18 -11.66 -21.70
N GLN A 9 15.90 -10.36 -21.56
CA GLN A 9 15.12 -9.62 -22.56
C GLN A 9 15.81 -9.64 -23.93
N ALA A 10 17.13 -9.48 -23.97
CA ALA A 10 17.89 -9.53 -25.22
C ALA A 10 17.80 -10.92 -25.89
N VAL A 11 17.84 -12.01 -25.12
CA VAL A 11 17.65 -13.37 -25.63
C VAL A 11 16.24 -13.55 -26.21
N VAL A 12 15.20 -13.15 -25.48
CA VAL A 12 13.82 -13.22 -25.96
C VAL A 12 13.63 -12.41 -27.25
N ALA A 13 14.22 -11.20 -27.32
CA ALA A 13 14.19 -10.36 -28.51
C ALA A 13 14.91 -11.02 -29.70
N LEU A 14 16.03 -11.70 -29.47
CA LEU A 14 16.78 -12.41 -30.51
C LEU A 14 15.97 -13.56 -31.11
N PHE A 15 15.27 -14.33 -30.27
CA PHE A 15 14.38 -15.40 -30.71
C PHE A 15 13.09 -14.88 -31.37
N ARG A 16 12.62 -13.68 -31.03
CA ARG A 16 11.50 -13.04 -31.75
C ARG A 16 11.87 -12.46 -33.12
N GLY A 17 13.13 -12.08 -33.32
CA GLY A 17 13.60 -11.47 -34.56
C GLY A 17 14.43 -12.44 -35.40
N PRO A 18 15.77 -12.31 -35.38
CA PRO A 18 16.65 -13.02 -36.30
C PRO A 18 16.64 -14.55 -36.15
N LEU A 19 16.27 -15.08 -34.97
CA LEU A 19 16.21 -16.52 -34.72
C LEU A 19 14.77 -17.06 -34.65
N SER A 20 13.80 -16.35 -35.24
CA SER A 20 12.37 -16.73 -35.18
C SER A 20 12.04 -18.09 -35.81
N GLU A 21 12.82 -18.53 -36.80
CA GLU A 21 12.64 -19.84 -37.44
C GLU A 21 13.42 -20.97 -36.74
N VAL A 22 14.28 -20.64 -35.79
CA VAL A 22 15.19 -21.60 -35.16
C VAL A 22 14.53 -22.23 -33.94
N ARG A 23 14.50 -23.56 -33.91
CA ARG A 23 14.05 -24.36 -32.76
C ARG A 23 15.18 -25.26 -32.30
N PHE A 24 15.54 -25.15 -31.03
CA PHE A 24 16.53 -26.00 -30.39
C PHE A 24 15.85 -26.89 -29.36
N ALA A 25 15.64 -28.16 -29.68
CA ALA A 25 14.85 -29.08 -28.86
C ALA A 25 13.49 -28.46 -28.49
N ASP A 26 13.30 -28.10 -27.21
CA ASP A 26 12.07 -27.51 -26.67
C ASP A 26 12.12 -25.98 -26.53
N ILE A 27 13.19 -25.33 -27.01
CA ILE A 27 13.37 -23.87 -26.90
C ILE A 27 13.07 -23.22 -28.25
N ASP A 28 12.01 -22.42 -28.27
CA ASP A 28 11.60 -21.59 -29.40
C ASP A 28 11.11 -20.21 -28.96
N ALA A 29 10.84 -19.34 -29.93
CA ALA A 29 10.37 -17.98 -29.69
C ALA A 29 9.06 -17.91 -28.90
N VAL A 30 8.17 -18.88 -29.13
CA VAL A 30 6.86 -18.97 -28.47
C VAL A 30 7.04 -19.36 -27.01
N GLY A 31 7.80 -20.40 -26.71
CA GLY A 31 8.10 -20.86 -25.36
C GLY A 31 8.80 -19.80 -24.53
N LEU A 32 9.86 -19.17 -25.07
CA LEU A 32 10.58 -18.09 -24.38
C LEU A 32 9.68 -16.88 -24.11
N THR A 33 8.80 -16.53 -25.05
CA THR A 33 7.82 -15.47 -24.86
C THR A 33 6.80 -15.83 -23.79
N GLY A 34 6.28 -17.06 -23.79
CA GLY A 34 5.34 -17.54 -22.77
C GLY A 34 5.95 -17.46 -21.38
N MET A 35 7.15 -18.00 -21.20
CA MET A 35 7.88 -17.91 -19.92
C MET A 35 8.15 -16.47 -19.51
N ALA A 36 8.51 -15.58 -20.44
CA ALA A 36 8.68 -14.16 -20.17
C ALA A 36 7.38 -13.52 -19.64
N THR A 37 6.24 -13.82 -20.27
CA THR A 37 4.93 -13.31 -19.82
C THR A 37 4.51 -13.88 -18.47
N GLU A 38 4.82 -15.14 -18.18
CA GLU A 38 4.55 -15.74 -16.87
C GLU A 38 5.37 -15.09 -15.76
N VAL A 39 6.65 -14.79 -16.02
CA VAL A 39 7.51 -14.07 -15.06
C VAL A 39 6.99 -12.65 -14.82
N GLU A 40 6.55 -11.95 -15.87
CA GLU A 40 5.94 -10.62 -15.73
C GLU A 40 4.63 -10.69 -14.92
N ALA A 41 3.77 -11.66 -15.18
CA ALA A 41 2.53 -11.86 -14.42
C ALA A 41 2.82 -12.17 -12.95
N ALA A 42 3.79 -13.05 -12.66
CA ALA A 42 4.20 -13.37 -11.30
C ALA A 42 4.78 -12.13 -10.58
N ALA A 43 5.56 -11.30 -11.26
CA ALA A 43 6.08 -10.07 -10.68
C ALA A 43 4.98 -9.06 -10.36
N MET A 44 3.97 -8.92 -11.22
CA MET A 44 2.80 -8.09 -10.93
C MET A 44 2.00 -8.61 -9.74
N GLU A 45 1.91 -9.93 -9.56
CA GLU A 45 1.27 -10.52 -8.38
C GLU A 45 2.06 -10.19 -7.10
N VAL A 46 3.39 -10.29 -7.13
CA VAL A 46 4.25 -9.90 -6.00
C VAL A 46 4.02 -8.45 -5.63
N GLU A 47 4.04 -7.53 -6.60
CA GLU A 47 3.80 -6.09 -6.36
C GLU A 47 2.44 -5.84 -5.70
N GLN A 48 1.39 -6.53 -6.16
CA GLN A 48 0.05 -6.43 -5.55
C GLN A 48 0.02 -6.96 -4.11
N GLN A 49 0.71 -8.07 -3.84
CA GLN A 49 0.76 -8.65 -2.50
C GLN A 49 1.58 -7.77 -1.55
N GLU A 50 2.67 -7.17 -2.03
CA GLU A 50 3.46 -6.20 -1.27
C GLU A 50 2.65 -4.96 -0.91
N ALA A 51 1.88 -4.41 -1.85
CA ALA A 51 0.97 -3.30 -1.58
C ALA A 51 -0.05 -3.65 -0.48
N LYS A 52 -0.71 -4.81 -0.57
CA LYS A 52 -1.63 -5.31 0.47
C LYS A 52 -0.94 -5.49 1.82
N LEU A 53 0.29 -5.98 1.82
CA LEU A 53 1.06 -6.18 3.04
C LEU A 53 1.41 -4.84 3.72
N VAL A 54 1.69 -3.78 2.95
CA VAL A 54 1.88 -2.43 3.48
C VAL A 54 0.59 -1.92 4.13
N GLU A 55 -0.56 -2.07 3.47
CA GLU A 55 -1.87 -1.70 4.02
C GLU A 55 -2.20 -2.45 5.32
N LEU A 56 -1.95 -3.77 5.34
CA LEU A 56 -2.19 -4.59 6.52
C LEU A 56 -1.28 -4.19 7.70
N ARG A 57 -0.02 -3.84 7.43
CA ARG A 57 0.89 -3.31 8.46
C ARG A 57 0.42 -1.99 9.02
N GLN A 58 -0.08 -1.09 8.16
CA GLN A 58 -0.66 0.17 8.60
C GLN A 58 -1.92 -0.05 9.45
N SER A 59 -2.82 -0.94 9.02
CA SER A 59 -4.03 -1.29 9.79
C SER A 59 -3.70 -1.92 11.13
N LEU A 60 -2.69 -2.80 11.17
CA LEU A 60 -2.19 -3.38 12.41
C LEU A 60 -1.68 -2.30 13.36
N ALA A 61 -0.85 -1.36 12.88
CA ALA A 61 -0.32 -0.29 13.71
C ALA A 61 -1.45 0.58 14.30
N GLN A 62 -2.44 0.96 13.48
CA GLN A 62 -3.61 1.72 13.94
C GLN A 62 -4.41 0.97 15.01
N ARG A 63 -4.61 -0.35 14.86
CA ARG A 63 -5.31 -1.18 15.85
C ARG A 63 -4.50 -1.34 17.14
N GLN A 64 -3.18 -1.41 17.05
CA GLN A 64 -2.31 -1.45 18.23
C GLN A 64 -2.35 -0.12 18.99
N GLU A 65 -2.34 1.01 18.28
CA GLU A 65 -2.47 2.34 18.88
C GLU A 65 -3.83 2.53 19.57
N SER A 66 -4.92 2.08 18.94
CA SER A 66 -6.26 2.17 19.55
C SER A 66 -6.37 1.27 20.78
N LEU A 67 -5.84 0.05 20.73
CA LEU A 67 -5.79 -0.86 21.88
C LEU A 67 -4.96 -0.26 23.02
N LEU A 68 -3.81 0.35 22.71
CA LEU A 68 -2.95 0.99 23.70
C LEU A 68 -3.67 2.17 24.38
N ALA A 69 -4.39 2.99 23.62
CA ALA A 69 -5.18 4.09 24.18
C ALA A 69 -6.26 3.59 25.15
N LEU A 70 -6.99 2.53 24.76
CA LEU A 70 -7.99 1.90 25.62
C LEU A 70 -7.36 1.27 26.87
N ALA A 71 -6.21 0.61 26.74
CA ALA A 71 -5.51 0.03 27.88
C ALA A 71 -5.05 1.10 28.88
N GLN A 72 -4.57 2.25 28.39
CA GLN A 72 -4.21 3.38 29.25
C GLN A 72 -5.42 3.95 29.98
N GLN A 73 -6.55 4.12 29.29
CA GLN A 73 -7.80 4.56 29.90
C GLN A 73 -8.31 3.55 30.94
N ALA A 74 -8.26 2.25 30.63
CA ALA A 74 -8.64 1.19 31.54
C ALA A 74 -7.78 1.20 32.81
N LEU A 75 -6.45 1.36 32.69
CA LEU A 75 -5.58 1.50 33.86
C LEU A 75 -5.89 2.75 34.67
N ALA A 76 -6.23 3.88 34.03
CA ALA A 76 -6.63 5.07 34.74
C ALA A 76 -7.91 4.85 35.57
N TYR A 77 -8.91 4.18 35.01
CA TYR A 77 -10.13 3.82 35.74
C TYR A 77 -9.89 2.79 36.83
N ALA A 78 -9.07 1.78 36.57
CA ALA A 78 -8.69 0.78 37.56
C ALA A 78 -8.01 1.43 38.78
N ARG A 79 -7.17 2.45 38.57
CA ARG A 79 -6.52 3.20 39.66
C ARG A 79 -7.52 3.98 40.52
N ILE A 80 -8.55 4.59 39.91
CA ILE A 80 -9.62 5.27 40.67
C ILE A 80 -10.40 4.24 41.50
N TYR A 81 -10.70 3.08 40.93
CA TYR A 81 -11.38 2.01 41.66
C TYR A 81 -10.55 1.46 42.82
N ALA A 82 -9.23 1.34 42.63
CA ALA A 82 -8.29 0.83 43.61
C ALA A 82 -7.88 1.83 44.71
N GLU A 83 -8.46 3.04 44.74
CA GLU A 83 -8.05 4.09 45.70
C GLU A 83 -8.14 3.64 47.17
N ASN A 84 -9.07 2.73 47.48
CA ASN A 84 -9.27 2.20 48.84
C ASN A 84 -8.61 0.83 49.07
N ASP A 85 -7.92 0.27 48.07
CA ASP A 85 -7.24 -1.03 48.15
C ASP A 85 -5.76 -0.87 47.80
N GLU A 86 -4.94 -0.75 48.84
CA GLU A 86 -3.51 -0.48 48.71
C GLU A 86 -2.77 -1.62 48.00
N ALA A 87 -3.19 -2.88 48.19
CA ALA A 87 -2.60 -4.03 47.51
C ALA A 87 -2.89 -4.00 46.01
N LEU A 88 -4.15 -3.74 45.63
CA LEU A 88 -4.55 -3.60 44.23
C LEU A 88 -3.86 -2.40 43.55
N SER A 89 -3.67 -1.30 44.28
CA SER A 89 -2.98 -0.12 43.77
C SER A 89 -1.50 -0.40 43.44
N ALA A 90 -0.82 -1.21 44.25
CA ALA A 90 0.57 -1.60 44.02
C ALA A 90 0.70 -2.44 42.73
N GLU A 91 -0.17 -3.43 42.54
CA GLU A 91 -0.20 -4.26 41.33
C GLU A 91 -0.43 -3.43 40.06
N LEU A 92 -1.33 -2.44 40.10
CA LEU A 92 -1.60 -1.56 38.96
C LEU A 92 -0.47 -0.56 38.64
N ASN A 93 0.42 -0.30 39.61
CA ASN A 93 1.58 0.56 39.40
C ASN A 93 2.74 -0.20 38.75
N ASP A 94 2.84 -1.51 38.96
CA ASP A 94 3.83 -2.38 38.31
C ASP A 94 3.57 -2.56 36.80
N ILE A 95 2.33 -2.36 36.35
CA ILE A 95 1.97 -2.43 34.93
C ILE A 95 2.44 -1.17 34.19
N VAL A 96 3.56 -1.30 33.48
CA VAL A 96 4.12 -0.23 32.63
C VAL A 96 3.72 -0.42 31.18
N LEU A 97 2.79 0.42 30.70
CA LEU A 97 2.46 0.51 29.27
C LEU A 97 3.42 1.49 28.56
N PRO A 98 3.78 1.22 27.29
CA PRO A 98 4.52 2.19 26.48
C PRO A 98 3.71 3.49 26.38
N ARG A 99 4.39 4.63 26.60
CA ARG A 99 3.75 5.95 26.48
C ARG A 99 3.36 6.17 25.04
N ALA A 100 2.09 6.54 24.82
CA ALA A 100 1.61 6.94 23.50
C ALA A 100 2.51 8.07 22.99
N ALA A 101 3.12 7.88 21.82
CA ALA A 101 4.02 8.87 21.24
C ALA A 101 3.22 10.15 20.96
N LYS A 102 3.48 11.20 21.75
CA LYS A 102 2.85 12.51 21.55
C LYS A 102 3.29 13.05 20.18
N PRO A 103 2.36 13.46 19.29
CA PRO A 103 2.73 14.03 18.00
C PRO A 103 3.58 15.29 18.24
N ARG A 104 4.84 15.24 17.82
CA ARG A 104 5.75 16.38 17.88
C ARG A 104 5.26 17.43 16.89
N LYS A 105 4.72 18.54 17.41
CA LYS A 105 4.43 19.75 16.64
C LYS A 105 5.72 20.21 15.97
N PRO A 106 5.78 20.41 14.64
CA PRO A 106 6.95 20.99 14.01
C PRO A 106 7.07 22.43 14.50
N SER A 107 8.09 22.70 15.32
CA SER A 107 8.44 24.06 15.73
C SER A 107 8.96 24.80 14.49
N ALA A 108 8.14 25.66 13.92
CA ALA A 108 8.55 26.63 12.91
C ALA A 108 9.63 27.54 13.53
N LYS A 109 10.87 27.42 13.07
CA LYS A 109 11.92 28.41 13.31
C LYS A 109 11.57 29.65 12.48
N PRO A 110 11.45 30.86 13.06
CA PRO A 110 11.35 32.07 12.26
C PRO A 110 12.71 32.36 11.64
N ALA A 111 12.75 32.35 10.30
CA ALA A 111 13.87 32.89 9.53
C ALA A 111 13.97 34.39 9.83
N ARG A 112 15.07 34.81 10.45
CA ARG A 112 15.41 36.23 10.58
C ARG A 112 15.78 36.75 9.19
N ALA A 113 15.07 37.79 8.78
CA ALA A 113 15.45 38.68 7.72
C ALA A 113 16.67 39.51 8.18
N ASP A 114 17.76 39.47 7.44
CA ASP A 114 18.70 40.57 7.28
C ASP A 114 19.65 40.24 6.13
N GLU A 115 19.42 40.83 4.96
CA GLU A 115 20.48 41.33 4.06
C GLU A 115 19.84 42.06 2.87
N SER A 116 19.90 43.38 2.92
CA SER A 116 19.64 44.26 1.77
C SER A 116 21.00 44.63 1.15
N PRO A 117 21.22 44.48 -0.18
CA PRO A 117 22.43 44.98 -0.82
C PRO A 117 22.22 46.42 -1.28
N LYS A 118 23.03 47.35 -0.77
CA LYS A 118 23.19 48.72 -1.29
C LYS A 118 24.58 48.89 -1.92
N ASP A 119 24.56 49.14 -3.22
CA ASP A 119 25.38 50.06 -4.01
C ASP A 119 26.91 50.14 -3.76
N ALA A 120 27.67 49.63 -4.74
CA ALA A 120 28.91 50.27 -5.18
C ALA A 120 29.06 50.10 -6.71
N ALA A 121 28.97 51.23 -7.41
CA ALA A 121 29.15 51.39 -8.85
C ALA A 121 30.59 51.09 -9.30
N LYS A 122 30.80 50.76 -10.59
CA LYS A 122 31.34 51.69 -11.63
C LYS A 122 31.88 50.94 -12.88
N GLU A 123 31.45 51.41 -14.06
CA GLU A 123 32.13 51.40 -15.39
C GLU A 123 32.44 50.03 -16.07
N ALA A 124 32.30 49.81 -17.38
CA ALA A 124 31.81 50.58 -18.52
C ALA A 124 31.64 49.64 -19.73
N SER A 125 30.75 50.05 -20.65
CA SER A 125 30.92 50.00 -22.11
C SER A 125 30.39 48.80 -22.92
N VAL A 126 29.65 49.22 -23.96
CA VAL A 126 29.32 48.60 -25.26
C VAL A 126 28.01 47.77 -25.36
N ALA A 127 27.02 48.45 -25.93
CA ALA A 127 25.71 48.00 -26.43
C ALA A 127 25.84 47.24 -27.79
N PRO A 128 24.76 47.05 -28.59
CA PRO A 128 23.45 46.41 -28.33
C PRO A 128 23.16 45.32 -29.39
N SER A 129 22.12 44.48 -29.18
CA SER A 129 21.31 44.03 -30.33
C SER A 129 19.91 43.60 -29.91
N GLU A 130 18.96 44.08 -30.70
CA GLU A 130 17.50 44.06 -30.58
C GLU A 130 16.86 42.68 -30.85
N THR A 131 15.69 42.45 -30.25
CA THR A 131 14.43 41.85 -30.82
C THR A 131 13.52 41.48 -29.63
N ALA A 132 12.47 42.24 -29.28
CA ALA A 132 11.11 42.20 -29.84
C ALA A 132 10.65 40.75 -30.11
N THR A 133 9.61 40.20 -29.47
CA THR A 133 8.18 40.43 -29.77
C THR A 133 7.37 39.66 -28.70
N GLN A 134 6.53 40.29 -27.88
CA GLN A 134 5.06 40.26 -27.95
C GLN A 134 4.44 38.96 -28.52
N THR A 135 3.61 38.27 -27.73
CA THR A 135 2.30 37.77 -28.19
C THR A 135 1.42 37.41 -26.99
N GLU A 136 0.25 38.01 -26.99
CA GLU A 136 -0.86 37.89 -26.04
C GLU A 136 -1.69 36.62 -26.31
N GLY A 137 -2.52 36.27 -25.32
CA GLY A 137 -3.89 35.83 -25.58
C GLY A 137 -4.11 34.33 -25.72
N GLY A 138 -4.93 33.78 -24.82
CA GLY A 138 -5.39 32.40 -24.95
C GLY A 138 -6.29 31.88 -23.83
N GLU A 139 -7.29 32.67 -23.40
CA GLU A 139 -8.49 32.13 -22.75
C GLU A 139 -9.21 31.18 -23.72
N SER A 140 -9.56 29.99 -23.25
CA SER A 140 -10.70 29.23 -23.79
C SER A 140 -11.24 28.28 -22.73
N GLN A 141 -12.27 28.76 -22.06
CA GLN A 141 -13.36 27.96 -21.53
C GLN A 141 -14.06 27.24 -22.69
N SER A 142 -14.39 25.97 -22.52
CA SER A 142 -15.43 25.27 -23.30
C SER A 142 -15.87 24.01 -22.54
N GLU A 143 -16.88 24.16 -21.67
CA GLU A 143 -17.94 23.14 -21.58
C GLU A 143 -18.74 23.18 -22.89
N PRO A 144 -19.36 22.07 -23.34
CA PRO A 144 -20.78 21.93 -23.04
C PRO A 144 -21.29 20.50 -22.84
N ALA A 145 -22.44 20.48 -22.17
CA ALA A 145 -23.35 19.40 -21.86
C ALA A 145 -23.83 18.54 -23.04
N SER A 146 -24.06 17.26 -22.76
CA SER A 146 -25.27 16.46 -23.07
C SER A 146 -24.95 15.01 -22.62
N ARG A 147 -25.82 14.26 -21.94
CA ARG A 147 -27.11 13.79 -22.43
C ARG A 147 -27.86 13.06 -21.31
N VAL A 148 -29.16 13.31 -21.29
CA VAL A 148 -30.20 12.69 -20.47
C VAL A 148 -30.52 11.30 -21.02
N VAL A 149 -30.60 10.27 -20.17
CA VAL A 149 -31.60 9.19 -20.32
C VAL A 149 -31.93 8.54 -18.98
N ASP A 150 -33.20 8.68 -18.62
CA ASP A 150 -33.98 7.93 -17.66
C ASP A 150 -33.80 6.41 -17.77
N ALA A 151 -33.74 5.73 -16.63
CA ALA A 151 -34.20 4.35 -16.47
C ALA A 151 -34.71 4.18 -15.03
N ASP A 152 -36.01 4.37 -14.91
CA ASP A 152 -36.89 3.83 -13.88
C ASP A 152 -36.73 2.31 -13.82
N ASP A 153 -36.36 1.76 -12.67
CA ASP A 153 -36.61 0.35 -12.35
C ASP A 153 -37.00 0.25 -10.87
N SER A 154 -38.24 0.66 -10.61
CA SER A 154 -38.98 0.24 -9.42
C SER A 154 -39.44 -1.19 -9.64
N ALA A 155 -38.75 -2.16 -9.05
CA ALA A 155 -39.26 -3.51 -8.84
C ALA A 155 -39.10 -3.92 -7.38
N GLU A 156 -40.16 -3.64 -6.65
CA GLU A 156 -40.55 -4.18 -5.35
C GLU A 156 -40.55 -5.73 -5.39
N ALA A 157 -39.75 -6.39 -4.55
CA ALA A 157 -39.96 -7.79 -4.19
C ALA A 157 -39.21 -8.15 -2.89
N LEU A 158 -39.84 -7.89 -1.75
CA LEU A 158 -39.66 -8.73 -0.56
C LEU A 158 -40.49 -10.01 -0.79
N PRO A 159 -39.94 -11.20 -0.48
CA PRO A 159 -40.45 -11.86 0.71
C PRO A 159 -39.36 -12.54 1.57
N ALA A 160 -39.79 -12.79 2.80
CA ALA A 160 -39.08 -13.38 3.93
C ALA A 160 -38.79 -14.89 3.81
N GLU A 161 -38.19 -15.42 4.89
CA GLU A 161 -37.84 -16.83 5.19
C GLU A 161 -36.52 -17.34 4.58
N ALA A 162 -35.60 -18.02 5.26
CA ALA A 162 -35.38 -18.44 6.65
C ALA A 162 -33.94 -19.02 6.70
N PRO A 163 -33.30 -19.18 7.88
CA PRO A 163 -31.86 -19.40 8.01
C PRO A 163 -31.42 -20.83 7.68
N SER A 164 -30.59 -21.00 6.64
CA SER A 164 -29.94 -22.27 6.32
C SER A 164 -28.75 -22.52 7.25
N THR A 165 -28.86 -23.57 8.05
CA THR A 165 -27.89 -24.04 9.03
C THR A 165 -26.68 -24.67 8.33
N PRO A 166 -25.42 -24.25 8.59
CA PRO A 166 -24.28 -25.00 8.08
C PRO A 166 -24.09 -26.31 8.85
N GLY A 167 -24.30 -27.41 8.13
CA GLY A 167 -24.15 -28.77 8.58
C GLY A 167 -22.78 -29.06 9.19
N ARG A 168 -22.83 -29.56 10.43
CA ARG A 168 -21.74 -30.08 11.24
C ARG A 168 -21.14 -31.34 10.57
N ARG A 169 -20.19 -31.18 9.65
CA ARG A 169 -19.40 -32.31 9.12
C ARG A 169 -18.50 -32.88 10.22
N LYS A 170 -18.95 -33.95 10.85
CA LYS A 170 -18.12 -34.83 11.69
C LYS A 170 -17.17 -35.60 10.77
N VAL A 171 -15.93 -35.14 10.63
CA VAL A 171 -14.85 -35.97 10.08
C VAL A 171 -14.38 -36.90 11.19
N GLN A 172 -14.92 -38.12 11.24
CA GLN A 172 -14.34 -39.20 12.03
C GLN A 172 -12.99 -39.57 11.40
N ARG A 173 -11.90 -39.01 11.93
CA ARG A 173 -10.55 -39.54 11.69
C ARG A 173 -10.43 -40.87 12.45
N LYS A 174 -10.70 -41.95 11.74
CA LYS A 174 -10.37 -43.33 12.12
C LYS A 174 -8.85 -43.46 12.15
N LEU A 175 -8.23 -43.20 13.30
CA LEU A 175 -6.84 -43.56 13.57
C LEU A 175 -6.76 -45.07 13.75
N ALA A 176 -6.62 -45.78 12.63
CA ALA A 176 -6.13 -47.15 12.64
C ALA A 176 -4.63 -47.10 12.98
N ARG A 177 -4.28 -47.48 14.21
CA ARG A 177 -2.93 -47.91 14.59
C ARG A 177 -2.73 -49.33 14.03
N PRO A 178 -1.79 -49.59 13.11
CA PRO A 178 -1.27 -50.93 12.95
C PRO A 178 -0.23 -51.21 14.04
N ALA A 179 -0.42 -52.33 14.71
CA ALA A 179 0.53 -52.94 15.61
C ALA A 179 1.77 -53.43 14.84
N ALA A 180 2.95 -52.99 15.26
CA ALA A 180 4.19 -53.77 15.15
C ALA A 180 4.37 -54.40 16.55
N ARG A 181 4.19 -55.71 16.77
CA ARG A 181 5.01 -56.86 16.32
C ARG A 181 6.50 -56.55 16.44
N GLU A 182 7.06 -56.93 17.59
CA GLU A 182 7.87 -58.15 17.75
C GLU A 182 9.25 -58.01 17.11
N ALA A 183 10.22 -57.62 17.93
CA ALA A 183 11.60 -58.08 17.81
C ALA A 183 12.33 -57.80 19.13
N VAL A 184 13.06 -58.84 19.56
CA VAL A 184 13.96 -58.96 20.73
C VAL A 184 13.32 -59.54 21.99
#